data_AF-A0A4R8LC99-F1
#
_entry.id   AF-A0A4R8LC99-F1
#
_cell.length_a   1.000
_cell.length_b   1.000
_cell.length_c   1.000
_cell.angle_alpha   90.00
_cell.angle_beta   90.00
_cell.angle_gamma   90.00
#
_symmetry.space_group_name_H-M   'P 1'
#
loop_
_entity.id
_entity.type
_entity.pdbx_description
1 polymer ?
#
loop_
_entity_poly.entity_id
_entity_poly.type
_entity_poly.pdbx_seq_one_letter_code
_entity_poly.pdbx_strand_id
1 'polypeptide(L)'
;MKPSDPIFEIIQQTWENKHRLPKKSDYRRIAQNQQTVPVEQVMQHYGTWTRVLDDFFQAYFTLHGYPTIPDYLFGALVSRAKVVRNPRGQWFLRFVSHDTIQIELLRSFMRRSSVTRVNRGKPSLYLRCYDVELLFAYEHACQVEPVFRPTVDFVRGYIDTHSHFRKDPSGRDRLTLTGPLVPGCHDFLVALGARNTRVSRVKESYRMNVHAGSLRRIREALYPPECVCNEAIRARIFTV
;
A
#
# COMPACT_ATOMS: atom_id res chain seq x y z
N MET A 1 16.20 29.71 -21.60
CA MET A 1 15.37 28.88 -22.50
C MET A 1 14.13 29.68 -22.88
N LYS A 2 13.66 29.57 -24.13
CA LYS A 2 12.44 30.28 -24.55
C LYS A 2 11.20 29.54 -24.00
N PRO A 3 10.13 30.25 -23.59
CA PRO A 3 8.90 29.60 -23.10
C PRO A 3 8.20 28.68 -24.11
N SER A 4 8.53 28.82 -25.40
CA SER A 4 8.02 28.00 -26.50
C SER A 4 8.79 26.68 -26.72
N ASP A 5 9.73 26.36 -25.84
CA ASP A 5 10.57 25.16 -25.94
C ASP A 5 9.81 23.96 -25.33
N PRO A 6 9.63 22.84 -26.04
CA PRO A 6 8.91 21.65 -25.53
C PRO A 6 9.47 21.14 -24.20
N ILE A 7 10.76 21.35 -23.95
CA ILE A 7 11.42 20.99 -22.70
C ILE A 7 10.91 21.87 -21.54
N PHE A 8 10.63 23.16 -21.80
CA PHE A 8 10.06 24.07 -20.82
C PHE A 8 8.62 23.69 -20.47
N GLU A 9 7.82 23.29 -21.47
CA GLU A 9 6.43 22.84 -21.28
C GLU A 9 6.34 21.55 -20.44
N ILE A 10 7.27 20.61 -20.68
CA ILE A 10 7.42 19.38 -19.88
C ILE A 10 7.83 19.70 -18.43
N ILE A 11 8.78 20.62 -18.24
CA ILE A 11 9.24 21.04 -16.90
C ILE A 11 8.14 21.77 -16.14
N GLN A 12 7.38 22.64 -16.82
CA GLN A 12 6.24 23.35 -16.25
C GLN A 12 5.11 22.39 -15.88
N GLN A 13 4.74 21.44 -16.76
CA GLN A 13 3.76 20.40 -16.44
C GLN A 13 4.23 19.51 -15.28
N THR A 14 5.53 19.24 -15.18
CA THR A 14 6.11 18.46 -14.06
C THR A 14 6.08 19.24 -12.75
N TRP A 15 6.21 20.57 -12.81
CA TRP A 15 6.13 21.49 -11.67
C TRP A 15 4.67 21.69 -11.21
N GLU A 16 3.74 21.91 -12.13
CA GLU A 16 2.31 22.06 -11.84
C GLU A 16 1.68 20.77 -11.30
N ASN A 17 2.14 19.60 -11.76
CA ASN A 17 1.70 18.30 -11.25
C ASN A 17 2.20 18.00 -9.82
N LYS A 18 3.18 18.73 -9.29
CA LYS A 18 3.71 18.54 -7.92
C LYS A 18 2.87 19.22 -6.82
N HIS A 19 1.81 19.98 -7.16
CA HIS A 19 1.01 20.73 -6.18
C HIS A 19 -0.45 20.31 -6.06
N ARG A 20 -0.84 19.18 -6.64
CA ARG A 20 -2.21 18.63 -6.52
C ARG A 20 -2.18 17.18 -6.06
N LEU A 21 -2.96 16.88 -5.02
CA LEU A 21 -3.26 15.50 -4.64
C LEU A 21 -3.97 14.79 -5.81
N PRO A 22 -3.50 13.62 -6.28
CA PRO A 22 -4.05 13.02 -7.48
C PRO A 22 -5.44 12.42 -7.24
N LYS A 23 -6.33 12.52 -8.24
CA LYS A 23 -7.68 11.96 -8.21
C LYS A 23 -7.72 10.57 -8.87
N LYS A 24 -8.72 9.75 -8.55
CA LYS A 24 -8.96 8.41 -9.15
C LYS A 24 -8.94 8.42 -10.70
N SER A 25 -9.36 9.53 -11.32
CA SER A 25 -9.31 9.76 -12.77
C SER A 25 -7.89 9.85 -13.34
N ASP A 26 -6.96 10.44 -12.58
CA ASP A 26 -5.58 10.67 -13.03
C ASP A 26 -4.84 9.34 -13.18
N TYR A 27 -5.08 8.42 -12.23
CA TYR A 27 -4.55 7.05 -12.26
C TYR A 27 -5.14 6.21 -13.41
N ARG A 28 -6.45 6.35 -13.69
CA ARG A 28 -7.09 5.68 -14.84
C ARG A 28 -6.53 6.16 -16.17
N ARG A 29 -6.27 7.46 -16.32
CA ARG A 29 -5.68 8.05 -17.53
C ARG A 29 -4.25 7.57 -17.77
N ILE A 30 -3.45 7.42 -16.70
CA ILE A 30 -2.10 6.87 -16.78
C ILE A 30 -2.12 5.39 -17.16
N ALA A 31 -3.07 4.61 -16.63
CA ALA A 31 -3.23 3.19 -16.95
C ALA A 31 -3.74 2.93 -18.38
N GLN A 32 -4.57 3.82 -18.94
CA GLN A 32 -5.14 3.68 -20.28
C GLN A 32 -4.14 3.98 -21.42
N ASN A 33 -3.11 4.80 -21.17
CA ASN A 33 -2.15 5.24 -22.19
C ASN A 33 -0.87 4.39 -22.28
N GLN A 34 -0.83 3.19 -21.69
CA GLN A 34 0.39 2.36 -21.64
C GLN A 34 0.30 1.12 -22.55
N GLN A 35 0.72 1.28 -23.81
CA GLN A 35 1.41 0.18 -24.51
C GLN A 35 2.86 0.16 -24.04
N THR A 36 3.09 -0.35 -22.83
CA THR A 36 4.45 -0.56 -22.30
C THR A 36 4.86 -2.01 -22.52
N VAL A 37 6.06 -2.19 -23.05
CA VAL A 37 6.80 -3.47 -23.08
C VAL A 37 6.67 -4.15 -21.71
N PRO A 38 6.32 -5.46 -21.64
CA PRO A 38 6.20 -6.17 -20.38
C PRO A 38 7.45 -5.97 -19.53
N VAL A 39 7.28 -5.62 -18.25
CA VAL A 39 8.40 -5.38 -17.32
C VAL A 39 9.34 -6.59 -17.26
N GLU A 40 8.82 -7.80 -17.45
CA GLU A 40 9.61 -9.02 -17.57
C GLU A 40 10.58 -8.99 -18.76
N GLN A 41 10.20 -8.44 -19.92
CA GLN A 41 11.08 -8.29 -21.07
C GLN A 41 12.17 -7.24 -20.83
N VAL A 42 11.85 -6.12 -20.20
CA VAL A 42 12.85 -5.09 -19.85
C VAL A 42 13.88 -5.63 -18.86
N MET A 43 13.43 -6.39 -17.86
CA MET A 43 14.32 -7.02 -16.88
C MET A 43 15.16 -8.17 -17.43
N GLN A 44 14.67 -8.87 -18.45
CA GLN A 44 15.45 -9.88 -19.18
C GLN A 44 16.52 -9.24 -20.05
N HIS A 45 16.28 -8.05 -20.61
CA HIS A 45 17.23 -7.35 -21.49
C HIS A 45 18.25 -6.49 -20.74
N TYR A 46 17.84 -5.77 -19.70
CA TYR A 46 18.69 -4.82 -18.96
C TYR A 46 19.02 -5.34 -17.55
N GLY A 47 19.07 -6.66 -17.41
CA GLY A 47 19.19 -7.35 -16.12
C GLY A 47 20.35 -6.89 -15.23
N THR A 48 20.23 -7.26 -13.96
CA THR A 48 21.15 -7.05 -12.82
C THR A 48 21.30 -5.61 -12.31
N TRP A 49 20.65 -5.35 -11.18
CA TRP A 49 21.03 -4.26 -10.30
C TRP A 49 22.37 -4.60 -9.63
N THR A 50 23.40 -3.83 -9.96
CA THR A 50 24.73 -4.00 -9.38
C THR A 50 24.82 -3.32 -8.01
N ARG A 51 25.76 -3.74 -7.16
CA ARG A 51 26.05 -3.08 -5.87
C ARG A 51 26.32 -1.58 -6.04
N VAL A 52 26.95 -1.17 -7.13
CA VAL A 52 27.25 0.23 -7.46
C VAL A 52 25.96 1.05 -7.65
N LEU A 53 24.92 0.47 -8.26
CA LEU A 53 23.63 1.13 -8.36
C LEU A 53 22.98 1.26 -6.97
N ASP A 54 22.97 0.20 -6.15
CA ASP A 54 22.46 0.26 -4.77
C ASP A 54 23.11 1.40 -3.97
N ASP A 55 24.45 1.49 -4.00
CA ASP A 55 25.21 2.55 -3.34
C ASP A 55 24.86 3.95 -3.89
N PHE A 56 24.73 4.08 -5.22
CA PHE A 56 24.33 5.33 -5.87
C PHE A 56 22.93 5.78 -5.42
N PHE A 57 21.92 4.91 -5.47
CA PHE A 57 20.55 5.30 -5.12
C PHE A 57 20.41 5.58 -3.61
N GLN A 58 21.11 4.82 -2.77
CA GLN A 58 21.17 5.11 -1.34
C GLN A 58 21.76 6.50 -1.09
N ALA A 59 22.88 6.85 -1.72
CA ALA A 59 23.48 8.17 -1.62
C ALA A 59 22.56 9.27 -2.18
N TYR A 60 21.96 9.02 -3.35
CA TYR A 60 21.05 9.95 -4.01
C TYR A 60 19.85 10.30 -3.13
N PHE A 61 19.12 9.31 -2.60
CA PHE A 61 17.95 9.59 -1.74
C PHE A 61 18.33 10.13 -0.36
N THR A 62 19.52 9.81 0.16
CA THR A 62 20.04 10.43 1.38
C THR A 62 20.27 11.94 1.18
N LEU A 63 20.79 12.34 0.02
CA LEU A 63 21.07 13.75 -0.30
C LEU A 63 19.82 14.53 -0.73
N HIS A 64 18.95 13.91 -1.52
CA HIS A 64 17.81 14.57 -2.16
C HIS A 64 16.46 14.31 -1.46
N GLY A 65 16.46 13.47 -0.43
CA GLY A 65 15.26 13.05 0.29
C GLY A 65 14.56 11.86 -0.35
N TYR A 66 13.92 11.05 0.50
CA TYR A 66 13.13 9.91 0.06
C TYR A 66 11.75 10.36 -0.46
N PRO A 67 11.25 9.77 -1.55
CA PRO A 67 9.90 10.02 -2.03
C PRO A 67 8.83 9.69 -0.98
N THR A 68 7.81 10.54 -0.85
CA THR A 68 6.71 10.30 0.08
C THR A 68 5.83 9.16 -0.42
N ILE A 69 5.66 8.13 0.40
CA ILE A 69 4.69 7.05 0.13
C ILE A 69 3.30 7.50 0.57
N PRO A 70 2.26 7.40 -0.29
CA PRO A 70 0.88 7.65 0.12
C PRO A 70 0.50 6.79 1.32
N ASP A 71 -0.14 7.39 2.32
CA ASP A 71 -0.44 6.72 3.60
C ASP A 71 -1.27 5.44 3.44
N TYR A 72 -2.27 5.44 2.55
CA TYR A 72 -3.03 4.23 2.23
C TYR A 72 -2.12 3.10 1.72
N LEU A 73 -1.23 3.41 0.78
CA LEU A 73 -0.29 2.44 0.23
C LEU A 73 0.65 1.93 1.32
N PHE A 74 1.20 2.82 2.15
CA PHE A 74 2.10 2.43 3.22
C PHE A 74 1.41 1.54 4.26
N GLY A 75 0.22 1.93 4.74
CA GLY A 75 -0.58 1.13 5.66
C GLY A 75 -0.97 -0.23 5.09
N ALA A 76 -1.24 -0.32 3.79
CA ALA A 76 -1.56 -1.58 3.14
C ALA A 76 -0.35 -2.53 3.01
N LEU A 77 0.86 -1.99 2.83
CA LEU A 77 2.08 -2.76 2.59
C LEU A 77 2.80 -3.14 3.87
N VAL A 78 2.83 -2.26 4.86
CA VAL A 78 3.63 -2.45 6.07
C VAL A 78 3.36 -3.80 6.72
N SER A 79 4.41 -4.49 7.18
CA SER A 79 4.34 -5.86 7.75
C SER A 79 3.88 -7.00 6.81
N ARG A 80 3.35 -6.71 5.61
CA ARG A 80 2.93 -7.70 4.61
C ARG A 80 3.85 -7.76 3.40
N ALA A 81 4.37 -6.62 2.98
CA ALA A 81 5.28 -6.49 1.86
C ALA A 81 6.72 -6.67 2.33
N LYS A 82 7.54 -7.25 1.46
CA LYS A 82 8.98 -7.39 1.68
C LYS A 82 9.72 -6.94 0.45
N VAL A 83 10.79 -6.21 0.67
CA VAL A 83 11.76 -5.91 -0.37
C VAL A 83 12.67 -7.14 -0.51
N VAL A 84 12.74 -7.71 -1.71
CA VAL A 84 13.38 -9.00 -1.99
C VAL A 84 14.49 -8.80 -3.02
N ARG A 85 15.71 -9.14 -2.62
CA ARG A 85 16.88 -9.23 -3.49
C ARG A 85 17.09 -10.70 -3.85
N ASN A 86 17.00 -11.06 -5.12
CA ASN A 86 17.23 -12.44 -5.55
C ASN A 86 18.70 -12.66 -5.99
N PRO A 87 19.17 -13.92 -6.05
CA PRO A 87 20.57 -14.21 -6.42
C PRO A 87 20.97 -13.75 -7.83
N ARG A 88 19.99 -13.44 -8.69
CA ARG A 88 20.21 -12.88 -10.03
C ARG A 88 20.31 -11.35 -10.02
N GLY A 89 20.50 -10.73 -8.85
CA GLY A 89 20.59 -9.28 -8.70
C GLY A 89 19.31 -8.54 -9.05
N GLN A 90 18.15 -9.20 -9.02
CA GLN A 90 16.86 -8.52 -9.21
C GLN A 90 16.32 -8.08 -7.85
N TRP A 91 15.81 -6.85 -7.83
CA TRP A 91 15.27 -6.23 -6.65
C TRP A 91 13.82 -5.82 -6.85
N PHE A 92 12.95 -6.20 -5.93
CA PHE A 92 11.53 -5.87 -6.03
C PHE A 92 10.82 -5.92 -4.69
N LEU A 93 9.74 -5.15 -4.60
CA LEU A 93 8.82 -5.16 -3.49
C LEU A 93 7.80 -6.24 -3.79
N ARG A 94 7.72 -7.21 -2.88
CA ARG A 94 6.84 -8.36 -2.99
C ARG A 94 5.70 -8.23 -1.99
N PHE A 95 4.48 -8.26 -2.50
CA PHE A 95 3.26 -8.40 -1.70
C PHE A 95 2.50 -9.66 -2.14
N VAL A 96 1.92 -10.37 -1.18
CA VAL A 96 1.19 -11.62 -1.44
C VAL A 96 -0.21 -11.53 -0.85
N SER A 97 -1.23 -11.80 -1.66
CA SER A 97 -2.62 -11.84 -1.22
C SER A 97 -3.44 -12.81 -2.06
N HIS A 98 -4.49 -13.39 -1.48
CA HIS A 98 -5.53 -14.12 -2.22
C HIS A 98 -6.68 -13.21 -2.66
N ASP A 99 -6.72 -11.98 -2.14
CA ASP A 99 -7.71 -10.96 -2.49
C ASP A 99 -7.31 -10.27 -3.80
N THR A 100 -8.05 -10.56 -4.88
CA THR A 100 -7.86 -10.00 -6.22
C THR A 100 -8.16 -8.50 -6.26
N ILE A 101 -9.17 -8.03 -5.52
CA ILE A 101 -9.57 -6.61 -5.47
C ILE A 101 -8.43 -5.81 -4.84
N GLN A 102 -7.86 -6.32 -3.75
CA GLN A 102 -6.72 -5.68 -3.10
C GLN A 102 -5.49 -5.62 -4.02
N ILE A 103 -5.24 -6.69 -4.79
CA ILE A 103 -4.10 -6.75 -5.70
C ILE A 103 -4.23 -5.70 -6.81
N GLU A 104 -5.39 -5.61 -7.46
CA GLU A 104 -5.61 -4.61 -8.51
C GLU A 104 -5.58 -3.17 -7.95
N LEU A 105 -6.10 -2.98 -6.73
CA LEU A 105 -6.01 -1.68 -6.07
C LEU A 105 -4.56 -1.27 -5.82
N LEU A 106 -3.74 -2.14 -5.23
CA LEU A 106 -2.31 -1.85 -5.00
C LEU A 106 -1.54 -1.67 -6.32
N ARG A 107 -1.87 -2.45 -7.34
CA ARG A 107 -1.31 -2.32 -8.69
C ARG A 107 -1.53 -0.92 -9.28
N SER A 108 -2.66 -0.27 -8.97
CA SER A 108 -2.92 1.11 -9.42
C SER A 108 -1.99 2.17 -8.79
N PHE A 109 -1.41 1.88 -7.63
CA PHE A 109 -0.40 2.73 -6.98
C PHE A 109 1.03 2.43 -7.42
N MET A 110 1.29 1.17 -7.78
CA MET A 110 2.64 0.68 -8.08
C MET A 110 2.93 0.79 -9.57
N ARG A 111 3.71 1.80 -9.96
CA ARG A 111 4.26 1.83 -11.31
C ARG A 111 5.17 0.62 -11.50
N ARG A 112 5.25 0.13 -12.73
CA ARG A 112 6.16 -0.98 -13.11
C ARG A 112 5.95 -2.22 -12.22
N SER A 113 4.70 -2.64 -12.05
CA SER A 113 4.34 -3.83 -11.30
C SER A 113 3.95 -5.00 -12.19
N SER A 114 4.23 -6.23 -11.75
CA SER A 114 3.70 -7.45 -12.35
C SER A 114 2.98 -8.33 -11.33
N VAL A 115 1.97 -9.08 -11.80
CA VAL A 115 1.17 -9.98 -10.98
C VAL A 115 1.32 -11.39 -11.50
N THR A 116 1.74 -12.30 -10.63
CA THR A 116 1.90 -13.72 -10.98
C THR A 116 1.08 -14.59 -10.04
N ARG A 117 0.39 -15.60 -10.59
CA ARG A 117 -0.30 -16.60 -9.78
C ARG A 117 0.72 -17.57 -9.20
N VAL A 118 0.58 -17.89 -7.91
CA VAL A 118 1.40 -18.88 -7.23
C VAL A 118 0.50 -19.96 -6.65
N ASN A 119 0.69 -21.18 -7.13
CA ASN A 119 -0.03 -22.37 -6.71
C ASN A 119 0.83 -23.20 -5.76
N ARG A 120 1.06 -22.70 -4.54
CA ARG A 120 1.65 -23.48 -3.44
C ARG A 120 0.62 -23.62 -2.33
N GLY A 121 -0.21 -24.66 -2.43
CA GLY A 121 -1.33 -24.89 -1.51
C GLY A 121 -2.56 -24.06 -1.89
N LYS A 122 -2.71 -22.86 -1.34
CA LYS A 122 -3.84 -21.97 -1.66
C LYS A 122 -3.51 -21.01 -2.81
N PRO A 123 -4.37 -20.87 -3.83
CA PRO A 123 -4.16 -19.89 -4.90
C PRO A 123 -3.93 -18.50 -4.31
N SER A 124 -2.75 -17.94 -4.56
CA SER A 124 -2.38 -16.60 -4.12
C SER A 124 -1.76 -15.83 -5.28
N LEU A 125 -1.91 -14.51 -5.25
CA LEU A 125 -1.30 -13.60 -6.21
C LEU A 125 -0.06 -12.96 -5.60
N TYR A 126 1.02 -12.98 -6.36
CA TYR A 126 2.27 -12.30 -6.05
C TYR A 126 2.32 -11.02 -6.87
N LEU A 127 2.12 -9.89 -6.19
CA LEU A 127 2.38 -8.57 -6.74
C LEU A 127 3.85 -8.23 -6.53
N ARG A 128 4.56 -7.96 -7.61
CA ARG A 128 5.95 -7.51 -7.63
C ARG A 128 6.00 -6.09 -8.17
N CYS A 129 6.66 -5.18 -7.48
CA CYS A 129 6.91 -3.83 -7.94
C CYS A 129 8.41 -3.59 -8.06
N TYR A 130 8.82 -3.04 -9.20
CA TYR A 130 10.21 -2.75 -9.56
C TYR A 130 10.47 -1.24 -9.60
N ASP A 131 9.59 -0.44 -9.01
CA ASP A 131 9.75 1.01 -8.89
C ASP A 131 10.80 1.32 -7.81
N VAL A 132 11.96 1.81 -8.25
CA VAL A 132 13.11 2.13 -7.39
C VAL A 132 12.76 3.16 -6.32
N GLU A 133 11.98 4.18 -6.68
CA GLU A 133 11.57 5.22 -5.74
C GLU A 133 10.75 4.61 -4.60
N LEU A 134 9.77 3.77 -4.94
CA LEU A 134 8.95 3.09 -3.94
C LEU A 134 9.74 2.08 -3.11
N LEU A 135 10.70 1.36 -3.72
CA LEU A 135 11.55 0.39 -3.01
C LEU A 135 12.33 1.05 -1.89
N PHE A 136 13.10 2.09 -2.23
CA PHE A 136 13.94 2.81 -1.27
C PHE A 136 13.13 3.58 -0.26
N ALA A 137 12.04 4.25 -0.68
CA ALA A 137 11.15 4.93 0.25
C ALA A 137 10.55 3.94 1.26
N TYR A 138 10.12 2.76 0.82
CA TYR A 138 9.52 1.76 1.69
C TYR A 138 10.53 1.18 2.68
N GLU A 139 11.75 0.84 2.25
CA GLU A 139 12.79 0.37 3.17
C GLU A 139 13.16 1.44 4.20
N HIS A 140 13.35 2.68 3.76
CA HIS A 140 13.65 3.80 4.64
C HIS A 140 12.54 4.01 5.68
N ALA A 141 11.28 4.10 5.25
CA ALA A 141 10.13 4.27 6.13
C ALA A 141 9.98 3.11 7.13
N CYS A 142 10.35 1.88 6.76
CA CYS A 142 10.33 0.73 7.66
C CYS A 142 11.48 0.71 8.68
N GLN A 143 12.60 1.40 8.39
CA GLN A 143 13.81 1.37 9.21
C GLN A 143 13.94 2.58 10.15
N VAL A 144 13.55 3.76 9.68
CA VAL A 144 13.92 5.04 10.33
C VAL A 144 12.71 5.79 10.88
N GLU A 145 11.54 5.68 10.25
CA GLU A 145 10.33 6.39 10.67
C GLU A 145 9.52 5.61 11.72
N PRO A 146 8.70 6.29 12.55
CA PRO A 146 7.62 5.61 13.26
C PRO A 146 6.70 4.96 12.22
N VAL A 147 6.81 3.63 12.14
CA VAL A 147 6.15 2.81 11.12
C VAL A 147 4.62 3.00 11.11
N PHE A 148 4.04 3.39 12.24
CA PHE A 148 2.63 3.75 12.35
C PHE A 148 2.40 5.24 12.07
N ARG A 149 1.52 5.55 11.11
CA ARG A 149 1.06 6.92 10.83
C ARG A 149 -0.40 7.08 11.29
N PRO A 150 -0.73 8.00 12.21
CA PRO A 150 -2.08 8.15 12.76
C PRO A 150 -3.00 8.91 11.79
N THR A 151 -3.16 8.42 10.57
CA THR A 151 -4.03 9.00 9.54
C THR A 151 -5.13 8.01 9.15
N VAL A 152 -6.28 8.52 8.73
CA VAL A 152 -7.42 7.69 8.31
C VAL A 152 -7.01 6.78 7.15
N ASP A 153 -6.26 7.31 6.18
CA ASP A 153 -5.83 6.54 5.01
C ASP A 153 -4.84 5.42 5.37
N PHE A 154 -3.89 5.68 6.27
CA PHE A 154 -2.98 4.64 6.76
C PHE A 154 -3.75 3.52 7.46
N VAL A 155 -4.63 3.87 8.42
CA VAL A 155 -5.41 2.89 9.17
C VAL A 155 -6.36 2.12 8.26
N ARG A 156 -6.96 2.77 7.25
CA ARG A 156 -7.78 2.12 6.24
C ARG A 156 -6.97 1.13 5.40
N GLY A 157 -5.82 1.54 4.86
CA GLY A 157 -4.93 0.67 4.11
C GLY A 157 -4.49 -0.54 4.94
N TYR A 158 -4.19 -0.31 6.22
CA TYR A 158 -3.87 -1.36 7.17
C TYR A 158 -5.03 -2.34 7.34
N ILE A 159 -6.25 -1.85 7.62
CA ILE A 159 -7.44 -2.69 7.74
C ILE A 159 -7.66 -3.51 6.47
N ASP A 160 -7.54 -2.92 5.30
CA ASP A 160 -7.82 -3.58 4.02
C ASP A 160 -6.92 -4.80 3.76
N THR A 161 -5.73 -4.85 4.36
CA THR A 161 -4.77 -5.95 4.15
C THR A 161 -4.50 -6.81 5.38
N HIS A 162 -4.80 -6.31 6.58
CA HIS A 162 -4.51 -6.96 7.87
C HIS A 162 -5.76 -7.45 8.61
N SER A 163 -6.94 -7.19 8.06
CA SER A 163 -8.20 -7.61 8.66
C SER A 163 -8.80 -8.83 7.97
N HIS A 164 -9.71 -9.46 8.68
CA HIS A 164 -10.63 -10.43 8.12
C HIS A 164 -11.92 -10.39 8.94
N PHE A 165 -13.03 -10.61 8.26
CA PHE A 165 -14.30 -10.76 8.95
C PHE A 165 -14.52 -12.19 9.41
N ARG A 166 -15.08 -12.34 10.60
CA ARG A 166 -15.58 -13.61 11.13
C ARG A 166 -17.01 -13.43 11.61
N LYS A 167 -17.81 -14.48 11.50
CA LYS A 167 -19.06 -14.54 12.25
C LYS A 167 -18.77 -14.96 13.68
N ASP A 168 -19.33 -14.23 14.63
CA ASP A 168 -19.33 -14.67 16.03
C ASP A 168 -20.39 -15.78 16.25
N PRO A 169 -20.41 -16.45 17.42
CA PRO A 169 -21.40 -17.50 17.69
C PRO A 169 -22.87 -17.04 17.59
N SER A 170 -23.13 -15.73 17.69
CA SER A 170 -24.45 -15.14 17.51
C SER A 170 -24.76 -14.78 16.04
N GLY A 171 -23.89 -15.18 15.11
CA GLY A 171 -24.04 -14.95 13.67
C GLY A 171 -23.67 -13.53 13.21
N ARG A 172 -23.17 -12.67 14.10
CA ARG A 172 -22.84 -11.27 13.78
C ARG A 172 -21.43 -11.16 13.19
N ASP A 173 -21.30 -10.29 12.18
CA ASP A 173 -20.01 -9.99 11.56
C ASP A 173 -19.12 -9.19 12.53
N ARG A 174 -17.88 -9.67 12.68
CA ARG A 174 -16.84 -9.08 13.51
C ARG A 174 -15.58 -8.90 12.66
N LEU A 175 -15.07 -7.69 12.62
CA LEU A 175 -13.79 -7.39 11.97
C LEU A 175 -12.66 -7.73 12.94
N THR A 176 -11.82 -8.69 12.59
CA THR A 176 -10.61 -9.02 13.34
C THR A 176 -9.41 -8.43 12.64
N LEU A 177 -8.71 -7.51 13.30
CA LEU A 177 -7.47 -6.91 12.81
C LEU A 177 -6.27 -7.62 13.45
N THR A 178 -5.24 -7.92 12.66
CA THR A 178 -4.04 -8.63 13.13
C THR A 178 -2.77 -8.04 12.56
N GLY A 179 -1.72 -7.91 13.37
CA GLY A 179 -0.43 -7.41 12.92
C GLY A 179 0.27 -6.60 14.03
N PRO A 180 1.53 -6.18 13.79
CA PRO A 180 2.32 -5.50 14.82
C PRO A 180 1.83 -4.08 15.13
N LEU A 181 1.09 -3.44 14.22
CA LEU A 181 0.61 -2.06 14.37
C LEU A 181 -0.83 -1.96 14.88
N VAL A 182 -1.42 -3.08 15.30
CA VAL A 182 -2.76 -3.10 15.89
C VAL A 182 -2.90 -2.18 17.10
N PRO A 183 -1.91 -2.03 18.02
CA PRO A 183 -2.04 -1.08 19.13
C PRO A 183 -2.26 0.37 18.65
N GLY A 184 -1.46 0.84 17.67
CA GLY A 184 -1.66 2.17 17.09
C GLY A 184 -3.00 2.31 16.36
N CYS A 185 -3.42 1.28 15.63
CA CYS A 185 -4.74 1.26 15.00
C CYS A 185 -5.87 1.29 16.05
N HIS A 186 -5.71 0.58 17.15
CA HIS A 186 -6.69 0.57 18.26
C HIS A 186 -6.89 1.98 18.80
N ASP A 187 -5.81 2.67 19.17
CA ASP A 187 -5.90 4.00 19.78
C ASP A 187 -6.53 5.01 18.80
N PHE A 188 -6.17 4.92 17.53
CA PHE A 188 -6.78 5.74 16.48
C PHE A 188 -8.28 5.46 16.30
N LEU A 189 -8.69 4.18 16.24
CA LEU A 189 -10.09 3.82 16.08
C LEU A 189 -10.93 4.22 17.30
N VAL A 190 -10.37 4.13 18.50
CA VAL A 190 -11.00 4.61 19.74
C VAL A 190 -11.17 6.14 19.71
N ALA A 191 -10.15 6.87 19.26
CA ALA A 191 -10.24 8.32 19.06
C ALA A 191 -11.32 8.70 18.02
N LEU A 192 -11.55 7.86 17.00
CA LEU A 192 -12.67 8.02 16.05
C LEU A 192 -14.05 7.65 16.62
N GLY A 193 -14.14 7.14 17.85
CA GLY A 193 -15.41 6.81 18.51
C GLY A 193 -15.74 5.31 18.56
N ALA A 194 -14.81 4.43 18.21
CA ALA A 194 -14.95 3.00 18.48
C ALA A 194 -14.94 2.73 19.99
N ARG A 195 -15.61 1.65 20.43
CA ARG A 195 -15.48 1.17 21.80
C ARG A 195 -14.03 0.73 22.07
N ASN A 196 -13.51 1.11 23.23
CA ASN A 196 -12.23 0.63 23.75
C ASN A 196 -12.33 -0.89 24.03
N THR A 197 -11.77 -1.70 23.13
CA THR A 197 -11.79 -3.17 23.22
C THR A 197 -10.39 -3.69 23.48
N ARG A 198 -10.31 -4.82 24.17
CA ARG A 198 -9.01 -5.41 24.51
C ARG A 198 -8.19 -5.75 23.25
N VAL A 199 -6.95 -5.27 23.24
CA VAL A 199 -5.89 -5.74 22.32
C VAL A 199 -5.18 -6.93 22.95
N SER A 200 -5.05 -8.03 22.19
CA SER A 200 -4.41 -9.26 22.65
C SER A 200 -3.10 -9.49 21.89
N ARG A 201 -2.00 -9.73 22.60
CA ARG A 201 -0.73 -10.15 21.99
C ARG A 201 -0.83 -11.61 21.51
N VAL A 202 -0.32 -11.88 20.31
CA VAL A 202 -0.26 -13.20 19.67
C VAL A 202 1.13 -13.37 19.06
N LYS A 203 2.03 -14.06 19.77
CA LYS A 203 3.46 -14.14 19.42
C LYS A 203 4.09 -12.74 19.29
N GLU A 204 4.73 -12.46 18.15
CA GLU A 204 5.31 -11.16 17.79
C GLU A 204 4.31 -10.20 17.13
N SER A 205 3.01 -10.45 17.28
CA SER A 205 1.94 -9.68 16.67
C SER A 205 0.85 -9.37 17.68
N TYR A 206 -0.11 -8.56 17.29
CA TYR A 206 -1.27 -8.21 18.09
C TYR A 206 -2.54 -8.52 17.31
N ARG A 207 -3.63 -8.68 18.05
CA ARG A 207 -4.97 -8.91 17.52
C ARG A 207 -5.96 -8.05 18.28
N MET A 208 -6.87 -7.41 17.55
CA MET A 208 -8.04 -6.77 18.12
C MET A 208 -9.29 -7.19 17.37
N ASN A 209 -10.43 -7.11 18.04
CA ASN A 209 -11.73 -7.29 17.43
C ASN A 209 -12.50 -5.98 17.46
N VAL A 210 -12.95 -5.52 16.30
CA VAL A 210 -13.85 -4.38 16.17
C VAL A 210 -15.27 -4.92 16.04
N HIS A 211 -16.10 -4.62 17.03
CA HIS A 211 -17.50 -5.05 17.04
C HIS A 211 -18.33 -4.26 16.03
N ALA A 212 -19.43 -4.86 15.55
CA ALA A 212 -20.39 -4.20 14.66
C ALA A 212 -20.84 -2.82 15.16
N GLY A 213 -21.10 -2.67 16.46
CA GLY A 213 -21.47 -1.37 17.04
C GLY A 213 -20.38 -0.31 16.93
N SER A 214 -19.10 -0.68 17.00
CA SER A 214 -17.99 0.24 16.74
C SER A 214 -17.88 0.56 15.26
N LEU A 215 -18.00 -0.45 14.38
CA LEU A 215 -17.95 -0.26 12.93
C LEU A 215 -19.04 0.72 12.45
N ARG A 216 -20.29 0.57 12.91
CA ARG A 216 -21.38 1.50 12.57
C ARG A 216 -21.08 2.94 12.96
N ARG A 217 -20.38 3.18 14.07
CA ARG A 217 -20.02 4.53 14.53
C ARG A 217 -18.93 5.17 13.68
N ILE A 218 -17.92 4.39 13.30
CA ILE A 218 -16.72 4.92 12.65
C ILE A 218 -16.73 4.81 11.13
N ARG A 219 -17.66 4.04 10.53
CA ARG A 219 -17.62 3.69 9.09
C ARG A 219 -17.61 4.88 8.15
N GLU A 220 -18.32 5.96 8.45
CA GLU A 220 -18.36 7.15 7.58
C GLU A 220 -17.05 7.92 7.62
N ALA A 221 -16.44 8.03 8.81
CA ALA A 221 -15.13 8.67 8.97
C ALA A 221 -14.02 7.81 8.37
N LEU A 222 -14.10 6.49 8.53
CA LEU A 222 -13.08 5.56 8.06
C LEU A 222 -13.18 5.28 6.56
N TYR A 223 -14.38 5.17 6.00
CA TYR A 223 -14.65 4.84 4.59
C TYR A 223 -15.66 5.81 3.95
N PRO A 224 -15.34 7.12 3.89
CA PRO A 224 -16.23 8.10 3.26
C PRO A 224 -16.44 7.78 1.78
N PRO A 225 -17.47 8.36 1.14
CA PRO A 225 -17.67 8.24 -0.30
C PRO A 225 -16.39 8.56 -1.09
N GLU A 226 -16.17 7.83 -2.18
CA GLU A 226 -15.04 8.02 -3.12
C GLU A 226 -13.63 7.78 -2.55
N CYS A 227 -13.51 7.36 -1.29
CA CYS A 227 -12.22 7.06 -0.70
C CYS A 227 -11.50 5.90 -1.40
N VAL A 228 -10.18 5.89 -1.35
CA VAL A 228 -9.39 4.73 -1.78
C VAL A 228 -9.59 3.61 -0.78
N CYS A 229 -10.19 2.50 -1.22
CA CYS A 229 -10.41 1.33 -0.36
C CYS A 229 -10.65 0.05 -1.17
N ASN A 230 -10.53 -1.08 -0.50
CA ASN A 230 -11.11 -2.33 -0.95
C ASN A 230 -12.65 -2.27 -0.84
N GLU A 231 -13.31 -2.17 -1.98
CA GLU A 231 -14.78 -2.00 -2.04
C GLU A 231 -15.55 -3.17 -1.42
N ALA A 232 -15.00 -4.40 -1.44
CA ALA A 232 -15.63 -5.54 -0.79
C ALA A 232 -15.57 -5.42 0.74
N ILE A 233 -14.46 -4.95 1.29
CA ILE A 233 -14.33 -4.67 2.73
C ILE A 233 -15.25 -3.52 3.12
N ARG A 234 -15.25 -2.43 2.35
CA ARG A 234 -16.15 -1.29 2.55
C ARG A 234 -17.60 -1.74 2.59
N ALA A 235 -18.07 -2.46 1.57
CA ALA A 235 -19.45 -2.97 1.52
C ALA A 235 -19.80 -3.76 2.79
N ARG A 236 -18.91 -4.65 3.24
CA ARG A 236 -19.13 -5.44 4.46
C ARG A 236 -19.20 -4.59 5.72
N ILE A 237 -18.32 -3.59 5.88
CA ILE A 237 -18.36 -2.65 7.01
C ILE A 237 -19.70 -1.90 7.06
N PHE A 238 -20.29 -1.57 5.91
CA PHE A 238 -21.57 -0.86 5.86
C PHE A 238 -22.78 -1.76 6.13
N THR A 239 -22.65 -3.08 5.98
CA THR A 239 -23.73 -4.06 6.24
C THR A 239 -23.77 -4.63 7.66
N VAL A 240 -22.80 -4.31 8.53
CA VAL A 240 -22.73 -4.83 9.92
C VAL A 240 -23.78 -4.26 10.87
#